data_AF-A0A7V3VX58-F1
#
_entry.id   AF-A0A7V3VX58-F1
#
_cell.length_a   1.000
_cell.length_b   1.000
_cell.length_c   1.000
_cell.angle_alpha   90.00
_cell.angle_beta   90.00
_cell.angle_gamma   90.00
#
_symmetry.space_group_name_H-M   'P 1'
#
loop_
_entity.id
_entity.type
_entity.pdbx_description
1 polymer ?
#
loop_
_entity_poly.entity_id
_entity_poly.type
_entity_poly.pdbx_seq_one_letter_code
_entity_poly.pdbx_strand_id
1 'polypeptide(L)'
;MAPLGPTIPRPLTPSITGVHLYDALGSAKRLWVRGRLLTCLERSEGLTHPPRQRRWWKRWGKTSPPSFLSPSLHIHTQVGGIDLRADVPVRRDSYCEVSFEAELPPARRGWRMARHQITVAEHTLRACNVVLPVPSTAGTGLIMVLPLLFTYSDDGVQRFPESALARRLTELLHALHDEYGAQQPIYYLAGVPVADRHR
;
A
#
# COMPACT_ATOMS: atom_id res chain seq x y z
N MET A 1 45.41 -36.04 -15.94
CA MET A 1 44.69 -35.51 -14.76
C MET A 1 44.47 -34.03 -14.98
N ALA A 2 43.23 -33.61 -15.26
CA ALA A 2 42.89 -32.19 -15.43
C ALA A 2 42.46 -31.61 -14.07
N PRO A 3 42.84 -30.36 -13.72
CA PRO A 3 42.47 -29.78 -12.44
C PRO A 3 40.98 -29.39 -12.44
N LEU A 4 40.26 -29.83 -11.40
CA LEU A 4 38.92 -29.39 -11.08
C LEU A 4 38.97 -27.88 -10.78
N GLY A 5 38.38 -27.07 -11.66
CA GLY A 5 38.29 -25.63 -11.46
C GLY A 5 37.49 -25.29 -10.19
N PRO A 6 37.80 -24.15 -9.54
CA PRO A 6 37.12 -23.75 -8.30
C PRO A 6 35.63 -23.58 -8.56
N THR A 7 34.82 -24.32 -7.81
CA THR A 7 33.37 -24.21 -7.81
C THR A 7 33.02 -22.83 -7.24
N ILE A 8 32.67 -21.88 -8.12
CA ILE A 8 32.17 -20.57 -7.71
C ILE A 8 30.84 -20.81 -6.98
N PRO A 9 30.70 -20.44 -5.69
CA PRO A 9 29.44 -20.60 -4.99
C PRO A 9 28.36 -19.76 -5.70
N ARG A 10 27.35 -20.46 -6.22
CA ARG A 10 26.19 -19.84 -6.86
C ARG A 10 25.51 -18.94 -5.82
N PRO A 11 25.33 -17.63 -6.09
CA PRO A 11 24.67 -16.76 -5.13
C PRO A 11 23.26 -17.29 -4.84
N LEU A 12 23.00 -17.58 -3.56
CA LEU A 12 21.69 -17.96 -3.05
C LEU A 12 20.70 -16.89 -3.47
N THR A 13 19.88 -17.19 -4.48
CA THR A 13 18.85 -16.27 -4.94
C THR A 13 17.75 -16.28 -3.89
N PRO A 14 17.44 -15.16 -3.22
CA PRO A 14 16.40 -15.15 -2.20
C PRO A 14 15.08 -15.60 -2.82
N SER A 15 14.47 -16.65 -2.26
CA SER A 15 13.17 -17.13 -2.73
C SER A 15 12.10 -16.12 -2.31
N ILE A 16 11.43 -15.56 -3.30
CA ILE A 16 10.36 -14.59 -3.10
C ILE A 16 9.14 -15.35 -2.60
N THR A 17 8.63 -15.00 -1.42
CA THR A 17 7.47 -15.65 -0.80
C THR A 17 6.17 -14.91 -1.02
N GLY A 18 6.23 -13.62 -1.37
CA GLY A 18 5.02 -12.85 -1.63
C GLY A 18 5.30 -11.37 -1.84
N VAL A 19 4.23 -10.60 -2.00
CA VAL A 19 4.24 -9.14 -2.06
C VAL A 19 3.11 -8.66 -1.17
N HIS A 20 3.43 -7.76 -0.27
CA HIS A 20 2.45 -7.05 0.53
C HIS A 20 2.26 -5.65 -0.05
N LEU A 21 1.11 -5.37 -0.64
CA LEU A 21 0.72 -4.00 -0.99
C LEU A 21 0.20 -3.30 0.26
N TYR A 22 0.76 -2.13 0.56
CA TYR A 22 0.34 -1.35 1.72
C TYR A 22 -0.88 -0.49 1.40
N ASP A 23 -0.85 0.16 0.23
CA ASP A 23 -1.91 1.04 -0.22
C ASP A 23 -1.82 1.28 -1.73
N ALA A 24 -2.98 1.66 -2.31
CA ALA A 24 -3.01 2.40 -3.54
C ALA A 24 -3.80 3.70 -3.34
N LEU A 25 -3.14 4.83 -3.58
CA LEU A 25 -3.75 6.16 -3.47
C LEU A 25 -4.00 6.70 -4.88
N GLY A 26 -5.24 6.98 -5.22
CA GLY A 26 -5.55 7.64 -6.50
C GLY A 26 -6.01 9.07 -6.29
N SER A 27 -5.35 10.01 -6.93
CA SER A 27 -5.93 11.32 -7.25
C SER A 27 -6.51 11.29 -8.66
N ALA A 28 -7.28 12.32 -9.05
CA ALA A 28 -8.00 12.38 -10.32
C ALA A 28 -7.16 12.00 -11.56
N LYS A 29 -5.85 12.29 -11.54
CA LYS A 29 -4.93 12.05 -12.66
C LYS A 29 -3.78 11.08 -12.34
N ARG A 30 -3.71 10.56 -11.12
CA ARG A 30 -2.53 9.78 -10.70
C ARG A 30 -2.90 8.67 -9.75
N LEU A 31 -2.46 7.45 -10.04
CA LEU A 31 -2.56 6.31 -9.14
C LEU A 31 -1.18 5.95 -8.59
N TRP A 32 -1.03 5.94 -7.28
CA TRP A 32 0.18 5.54 -6.57
C TRP A 32 -0.06 4.15 -6.00
N VAL A 33 0.86 3.22 -6.22
CA VAL A 33 0.82 1.89 -5.63
C VAL A 33 2.11 1.67 -4.86
N ARG A 34 1.98 1.22 -3.61
CA ARG A 34 3.11 0.95 -2.73
C ARG A 34 3.03 -0.42 -2.12
N GLY A 35 4.19 -1.04 -1.98
CA GLY A 35 4.27 -2.37 -1.39
C GLY A 35 5.67 -2.73 -0.95
N ARG A 36 5.79 -3.97 -0.51
CA ARG A 36 7.04 -4.60 -0.13
C ARG A 36 7.06 -6.04 -0.61
N LEU A 37 8.17 -6.42 -1.22
CA LEU A 37 8.48 -7.80 -1.54
C LEU A 37 8.81 -8.56 -0.25
N LEU A 38 8.12 -9.66 -0.02
CA LEU A 38 8.41 -10.61 1.04
C LEU A 38 9.36 -11.67 0.47
N THR A 39 10.52 -11.83 1.09
CA THR A 39 11.51 -12.84 0.70
C THR A 39 11.70 -13.80 1.86
N CYS A 40 11.70 -15.11 1.60
CA CYS A 40 12.24 -16.08 2.55
C CYS A 40 13.76 -15.89 2.55
N LEU A 41 14.27 -15.10 3.48
CA LEU A 41 15.65 -15.28 3.89
C LEU A 41 15.62 -16.51 4.79
N GLU A 42 16.21 -17.61 4.31
CA GLU A 42 16.60 -18.70 5.19
C GLU A 42 17.33 -18.09 6.39
N ARG A 43 16.64 -18.11 7.54
CA ARG A 43 17.10 -17.87 8.90
C ARG A 43 18.52 -17.29 9.01
N SER A 44 18.73 -16.03 8.63
CA SER A 44 19.88 -15.28 9.09
C SER A 44 19.60 -14.88 10.53
N GLU A 45 20.08 -15.72 11.45
CA GLU A 45 20.19 -15.40 12.86
C GLU A 45 20.85 -14.02 13.01
N GLY A 46 20.22 -13.11 13.76
CA GLY A 46 20.90 -11.96 14.31
C GLY A 46 20.65 -10.56 13.72
N LEU A 47 19.65 -10.34 12.88
CA LEU A 47 19.20 -8.97 12.56
C LEU A 47 17.84 -8.67 13.21
N THR A 48 17.87 -8.47 14.53
CA THR A 48 16.89 -7.64 15.24
C THR A 48 16.91 -6.23 14.66
N HIS A 49 16.17 -6.02 13.56
CA HIS A 49 15.83 -4.67 13.15
C HIS A 49 14.89 -4.11 14.21
N PRO A 50 15.23 -3.00 14.89
CA PRO A 50 14.28 -2.36 15.79
C PRO A 50 13.04 -1.97 14.99
N PRO A 51 11.84 -2.04 15.57
CA PRO A 51 10.64 -1.57 14.90
C PRO A 51 10.88 -0.11 14.53
N ARG A 52 11.06 0.17 13.23
CA ARG A 52 11.30 1.52 12.72
C ARG A 52 10.04 2.34 12.93
N GLN A 53 9.86 2.81 14.16
CA GLN A 53 8.85 3.76 14.56
C GLN A 53 9.04 5.07 13.77
N ARG A 54 7.93 5.56 13.21
CA ARG A 54 7.62 7.01 13.06
C ARG A 54 8.46 7.84 12.08
N ARG A 55 8.90 7.32 10.92
CA ARG A 55 9.52 8.16 9.87
C ARG A 55 9.04 7.90 8.43
N TRP A 56 7.89 7.25 8.25
CA TRP A 56 7.44 6.85 6.91
C TRP A 56 6.95 8.04 6.07
N TRP A 57 6.29 9.05 6.67
CA TRP A 57 5.87 10.28 5.98
C TRP A 57 7.05 11.21 5.61
N LYS A 58 8.13 11.22 6.40
CA LYS A 58 9.32 12.08 6.16
C LYS A 58 10.15 11.66 4.94
N ARG A 59 9.80 10.57 4.25
CA ARG A 59 10.54 10.02 3.10
C ARG A 59 9.90 10.32 1.76
N TRP A 60 8.76 11.00 1.74
CA TRP A 60 8.09 11.41 0.52
C TRP A 60 9.03 12.31 -0.29
N GLY A 61 9.27 11.97 -1.56
CA GLY A 61 10.12 12.75 -2.47
C GLY A 61 11.61 12.38 -2.51
N LYS A 62 12.09 11.40 -1.73
CA LYS A 62 13.49 10.93 -1.84
C LYS A 62 13.58 9.65 -2.67
N THR A 63 13.66 9.83 -3.99
CA THR A 63 14.02 8.79 -4.95
C THR A 63 15.46 8.38 -4.68
N SER A 64 15.68 7.25 -4.00
CA SER A 64 17.01 6.65 -3.97
C SER A 64 17.31 6.09 -5.37
N PRO A 65 18.51 6.30 -5.93
CA PRO A 65 18.84 5.76 -7.24
C PRO A 65 18.71 4.22 -7.21
N PRO A 66 18.17 3.61 -8.27
CA PRO A 66 18.06 2.16 -8.35
C PRO A 66 19.47 1.55 -8.31
N SER A 67 19.66 0.50 -7.49
CA SER A 67 20.87 -0.32 -7.59
C SER A 67 20.70 -1.30 -8.74
N PHE A 68 21.72 -1.39 -9.60
CA PHE A 68 21.77 -2.18 -10.85
C PHE A 68 21.51 -3.70 -10.74
N LEU A 69 21.24 -4.23 -9.53
CA LEU A 69 20.99 -5.66 -9.28
C LEU A 69 19.65 -5.92 -8.55
N SER A 70 18.82 -4.89 -8.40
CA SER A 70 17.51 -5.06 -7.77
C SER A 70 16.55 -5.81 -8.68
N PRO A 71 15.79 -6.81 -8.19
CA PRO A 71 14.71 -7.40 -8.98
C PRO A 71 13.71 -6.31 -9.38
N SER A 72 13.17 -6.42 -10.60
CA SER A 72 12.10 -5.56 -11.08
C SER A 72 10.76 -6.27 -10.90
N LEU A 73 9.73 -5.53 -10.46
CA LEU A 73 8.35 -6.00 -10.43
C LEU A 73 7.63 -5.49 -11.66
N HIS A 74 6.99 -6.38 -12.41
CA HIS A 74 6.03 -5.98 -13.42
C HIS A 74 4.66 -5.83 -12.76
N ILE A 75 4.14 -4.61 -12.67
CA ILE A 75 2.85 -4.32 -12.05
C ILE A 75 1.84 -3.98 -13.16
N HIS A 76 0.82 -4.82 -13.31
CA HIS A 76 -0.37 -4.54 -14.09
C HIS A 76 -1.52 -4.19 -13.12
N THR A 77 -2.12 -3.02 -13.31
CA THR A 77 -3.21 -2.52 -12.48
C THR A 77 -4.43 -2.23 -13.33
N GLN A 78 -5.58 -2.79 -12.98
CA GLN A 78 -6.86 -2.52 -13.61
C GLN A 78 -7.75 -1.70 -12.67
N VAL A 79 -8.21 -0.51 -13.12
CA VAL A 79 -9.12 0.36 -12.35
C VAL A 79 -10.21 0.89 -13.26
N GLY A 80 -11.47 0.55 -12.99
CA GLY A 80 -12.61 1.11 -13.73
C GLY A 80 -12.56 0.88 -15.25
N GLY A 81 -11.95 -0.23 -15.70
CA GLY A 81 -11.77 -0.55 -17.13
C GLY A 81 -10.49 0.01 -17.75
N ILE A 82 -9.71 0.82 -17.01
CA ILE A 82 -8.38 1.27 -17.45
C ILE A 82 -7.33 0.26 -17.01
N ASP A 83 -6.46 -0.12 -17.93
CA ASP A 83 -5.29 -0.96 -17.69
C ASP A 83 -4.01 -0.12 -17.67
N LEU A 84 -3.26 -0.25 -16.57
CA LEU A 84 -2.02 0.48 -16.30
C LEU A 84 -0.90 -0.52 -16.08
N ARG A 85 0.27 -0.30 -16.69
CA ARG A 85 1.41 -1.22 -16.58
C ARG A 85 2.70 -0.46 -16.32
N ALA A 86 3.55 -1.00 -15.46
CA ALA A 86 4.85 -0.43 -15.16
C ALA A 86 5.81 -1.49 -14.63
N ASP A 87 7.08 -1.34 -14.99
CA ASP A 87 8.19 -2.06 -14.36
C ASP A 87 8.76 -1.20 -13.22
N VAL A 88 8.85 -1.80 -12.03
CA VAL A 88 9.13 -1.08 -10.79
C VAL A 88 10.36 -1.68 -10.13
N PRO A 89 11.46 -0.92 -9.99
CA PRO A 89 12.64 -1.42 -9.31
C PRO A 89 12.35 -1.62 -7.83
N VAL A 90 12.73 -2.78 -7.29
CA VAL A 90 12.65 -3.05 -5.85
C VAL A 90 13.83 -2.37 -5.16
N ARG A 91 13.57 -1.56 -4.14
CA ARG A 91 14.62 -0.93 -3.33
C ARG A 91 15.33 -1.97 -2.47
N ARG A 92 16.52 -1.64 -1.96
CA ARG A 92 17.33 -2.54 -1.10
C ARG A 92 16.62 -2.98 0.18
N ASP A 93 15.63 -2.22 0.65
CA ASP A 93 14.79 -2.57 1.81
C ASP A 93 13.54 -3.37 1.43
N SER A 94 13.51 -3.91 0.21
CA SER A 94 12.41 -4.65 -0.42
C SER A 94 11.16 -3.82 -0.71
N TYR A 95 11.20 -2.49 -0.55
CA TYR A 95 10.07 -1.62 -0.86
C TYR A 95 9.99 -1.31 -2.36
N CYS A 96 8.77 -1.19 -2.87
CA CYS A 96 8.50 -0.75 -4.22
C CYS A 96 7.44 0.36 -4.21
N GLU A 97 7.58 1.31 -5.14
CA GLU A 97 6.67 2.43 -5.30
C GLU A 97 6.55 2.75 -6.79
N VAL A 98 5.32 2.91 -7.25
CA VAL A 98 5.02 3.31 -8.63
C VAL A 98 3.89 4.31 -8.66
N SER A 99 4.02 5.29 -9.56
CA SER A 99 2.96 6.22 -9.90
C SER A 99 2.58 6.03 -11.36
N PHE A 100 1.29 5.85 -11.62
CA PHE A 100 0.71 5.87 -12.96
C PHE A 100 0.04 7.22 -13.18
N GLU A 101 0.27 7.85 -14.33
CA GLU A 101 -0.54 8.97 -14.78
C GLU A 101 -1.72 8.42 -15.58
N ALA A 102 -2.94 8.66 -15.09
CA ALA A 102 -4.16 8.14 -15.67
C ALA A 102 -5.35 8.99 -15.25
N GLU A 103 -6.19 9.37 -16.21
CA GLU A 103 -7.48 9.99 -15.92
C GLU A 103 -8.50 8.88 -15.64
N LEU A 104 -8.80 8.67 -14.35
CA LEU A 104 -9.70 7.59 -13.94
C LEU A 104 -11.17 8.00 -14.19
N PRO A 105 -12.01 7.15 -14.82
CA PRO A 105 -13.40 7.48 -15.11
C PRO A 105 -14.17 7.71 -13.81
N PRO A 106 -15.23 8.54 -13.77
CA PRO A 106 -15.95 8.86 -12.53
C PRO A 106 -16.33 7.64 -11.68
N ALA A 107 -16.20 7.74 -10.35
CA ALA A 107 -16.53 6.67 -9.44
C ALA A 107 -18.04 6.61 -9.19
N ARG A 108 -18.69 5.45 -9.41
CA ARG A 108 -20.14 5.30 -9.19
C ARG A 108 -20.59 5.45 -7.73
N ARG A 109 -19.71 5.11 -6.78
CA ARG A 109 -20.01 5.11 -5.32
C ARG A 109 -19.03 5.98 -4.52
N GLY A 110 -18.39 6.95 -5.16
CA GLY A 110 -17.34 7.75 -4.53
C GLY A 110 -16.04 7.00 -4.24
N TRP A 111 -15.89 5.75 -4.70
CA TRP A 111 -14.65 4.96 -4.64
C TRP A 111 -14.57 3.98 -5.82
N ARG A 112 -13.37 3.44 -6.08
CA ARG A 112 -13.10 2.41 -7.10
C ARG A 112 -12.26 1.28 -6.51
N MET A 113 -12.30 0.11 -7.14
CA MET A 113 -11.39 -0.98 -6.84
C MET A 113 -10.26 -0.97 -7.89
N ALA A 114 -9.02 -0.95 -7.41
CA ALA A 114 -7.84 -1.24 -8.21
C ALA A 114 -7.43 -2.70 -8.01
N ARG A 115 -7.36 -3.45 -9.10
CA ARG A 115 -6.91 -4.85 -9.10
C ARG A 115 -5.51 -4.92 -9.65
N HIS A 116 -4.60 -5.48 -8.89
CA HIS A 116 -3.19 -5.56 -9.22
C HIS A 116 -2.83 -7.00 -9.54
N GLN A 117 -2.15 -7.20 -10.66
CA GLN A 117 -1.39 -8.39 -10.97
C GLN A 117 0.09 -7.99 -10.93
N ILE A 118 0.85 -8.60 -10.03
CA ILE A 118 2.25 -8.28 -9.78
C ILE A 118 3.08 -9.50 -10.15
N THR A 119 3.89 -9.38 -11.18
CA THR A 119 4.80 -10.44 -11.61
C THR A 119 6.21 -10.11 -11.19
N VAL A 120 6.88 -11.10 -10.60
CA VAL A 120 8.29 -11.01 -10.20
C VAL A 120 8.98 -12.35 -10.43
N ALA A 121 10.03 -12.33 -11.24
CA ALA A 121 10.60 -13.56 -11.81
C ALA A 121 9.48 -14.42 -12.43
N GLU A 122 9.29 -15.66 -11.95
CA GLU A 122 8.27 -16.60 -12.43
C GLU A 122 6.98 -16.59 -11.61
N HIS A 123 6.88 -15.72 -10.60
CA HIS A 123 5.73 -15.67 -9.69
C HIS A 123 4.78 -14.56 -10.07
N THR A 124 3.49 -14.85 -10.08
CA THR A 124 2.42 -13.86 -10.27
C THR A 124 1.53 -13.81 -9.04
N LEU A 125 1.39 -12.63 -8.48
CA LEU A 125 0.60 -12.34 -7.29
C LEU A 125 -0.55 -11.41 -7.63
N ARG A 126 -1.63 -11.51 -6.87
CA ARG A 126 -2.82 -10.68 -7.03
C ARG A 126 -3.12 -9.92 -5.75
N ALA A 127 -3.47 -8.65 -5.88
CA ALA A 127 -3.87 -7.81 -4.77
C ALA A 127 -4.97 -6.85 -5.21
N CYS A 128 -5.73 -6.31 -4.26
CA CYS A 128 -6.75 -5.31 -4.52
C CYS A 128 -6.61 -4.14 -3.55
N ASN A 129 -6.80 -2.92 -4.04
CA ASN A 129 -6.82 -1.71 -3.24
C ASN A 129 -8.06 -0.87 -3.55
N VAL A 130 -8.46 -0.02 -2.60
CA VAL A 130 -9.54 0.96 -2.81
C VAL A 130 -8.93 2.28 -3.24
N VAL A 131 -9.43 2.83 -4.34
CA VAL A 131 -9.05 4.14 -4.87
C VAL A 131 -10.15 5.14 -4.53
N LEU A 132 -9.80 6.10 -3.68
CA LEU A 132 -10.66 7.18 -3.23
C LEU A 132 -10.39 8.43 -4.08
N PRO A 133 -11.27 8.85 -5.00
CA PRO A 133 -11.11 10.10 -5.73
C PRO A 133 -11.08 11.28 -4.78
N VAL A 134 -10.14 12.20 -5.02
CA VAL A 134 -10.20 13.56 -4.49
C VAL A 134 -11.00 14.40 -5.48
N PRO A 135 -12.11 15.05 -5.05
CA PRO A 135 -12.86 15.95 -5.92
C PRO A 135 -11.93 17.04 -6.47
N SER A 136 -12.05 17.38 -7.75
CA SER A 136 -11.22 18.42 -8.38
C SER A 136 -11.43 19.81 -7.77
N THR A 137 -12.57 20.03 -7.13
CA THR A 137 -12.92 21.27 -6.42
C THR A 137 -12.42 21.29 -4.97
N ALA A 138 -11.92 20.17 -4.44
CA ALA A 138 -11.46 20.09 -3.06
C ALA A 138 -10.02 20.58 -2.94
N GLY A 139 -9.82 21.71 -2.26
CA GLY A 139 -8.48 22.23 -1.93
C GLY A 139 -7.81 21.47 -0.78
N THR A 140 -8.60 20.81 0.07
CA THR A 140 -8.14 20.06 1.26
C THR A 140 -9.06 18.88 1.53
N GLY A 141 -8.52 17.77 2.02
CA GLY A 141 -9.29 16.62 2.50
C GLY A 141 -8.95 16.32 3.95
N LEU A 142 -9.93 15.89 4.73
CA LEU A 142 -9.74 15.47 6.12
C LEU A 142 -9.52 13.96 6.17
N ILE A 143 -8.39 13.52 6.74
CA ILE A 143 -8.17 12.09 7.03
C ILE A 143 -8.40 11.87 8.53
N MET A 144 -9.41 11.09 8.84
CA MET A 144 -9.77 10.71 10.20
C MET A 144 -9.25 9.31 10.50
N VAL A 145 -8.27 9.23 11.40
CA VAL A 145 -7.76 7.95 11.89
C VAL A 145 -8.69 7.44 12.97
N LEU A 146 -9.36 6.32 12.69
CA LEU A 146 -10.25 5.70 13.65
C LEU A 146 -9.46 5.09 14.81
N PRO A 147 -10.02 5.08 16.04
CA PRO A 147 -9.29 4.64 17.21
C PRO A 147 -8.93 3.16 17.12
N LEU A 148 -7.69 2.81 17.52
CA LEU A 148 -7.18 1.44 17.45
C LEU A 148 -8.02 0.46 18.25
N LEU A 149 -8.55 0.88 19.41
CA LEU A 149 -9.43 0.07 20.26
C LEU A 149 -10.62 -0.53 19.49
N PHE A 150 -11.14 0.19 18.50
CA PHE A 150 -12.30 -0.21 17.70
C PHE A 150 -11.94 -0.80 16.34
N THR A 151 -10.69 -0.67 15.89
CA THR A 151 -10.28 -1.16 14.56
C THR A 151 -9.46 -2.46 14.64
N TYR A 152 -8.85 -2.74 15.79
CA TYR A 152 -8.05 -3.95 16.01
C TYR A 152 -8.80 -5.08 16.73
N SER A 153 -9.92 -4.80 17.40
CA SER A 153 -10.72 -5.84 18.04
C SER A 153 -11.70 -6.44 17.05
N ASP A 154 -11.93 -7.76 17.13
CA ASP A 154 -12.78 -8.50 16.19
C ASP A 154 -14.21 -7.94 16.13
N ASP A 155 -14.74 -7.45 17.26
CA ASP A 155 -16.06 -6.81 17.37
C ASP A 155 -15.98 -5.27 17.49
N GLY A 156 -14.80 -4.69 17.32
CA GLY A 156 -14.54 -3.28 17.58
C GLY A 156 -15.35 -2.35 16.67
N VAL A 157 -15.48 -2.74 15.40
CA VAL A 157 -16.18 -1.97 14.37
C VAL A 157 -17.67 -1.89 14.69
N GLN A 158 -18.26 -2.99 15.17
CA GLN A 158 -19.66 -3.12 15.54
C GLN A 158 -19.97 -2.31 16.80
N ARG A 159 -19.04 -2.25 17.76
CA ARG A 159 -19.18 -1.48 19.01
C ARG A 159 -18.91 0.01 18.85
N PHE A 160 -18.21 0.42 17.78
CA PHE A 160 -17.83 1.81 17.61
C PHE A 160 -19.03 2.77 17.55
N PRO A 161 -20.10 2.52 16.76
CA PRO A 161 -21.26 3.40 16.68
C PRO A 161 -21.95 3.68 18.02
N GLU A 162 -21.88 2.73 18.95
CA GLU A 162 -22.49 2.83 20.29
C GLU A 162 -21.61 3.61 21.28
N SER A 163 -20.37 3.93 20.92
CA SER A 163 -19.42 4.59 21.81
C SER A 163 -19.72 6.08 21.97
N ALA A 164 -19.43 6.62 23.16
CA ALA A 164 -19.49 8.07 23.41
C ALA A 164 -18.59 8.86 22.45
N LEU A 165 -17.51 8.24 21.99
CA LEU A 165 -16.59 8.82 21.02
C LEU A 165 -17.23 8.94 19.64
N ALA A 166 -17.93 7.91 19.16
CA ALA A 166 -18.64 7.97 17.89
C ALA A 166 -19.71 9.07 17.89
N ARG A 167 -20.49 9.20 18.97
CA ARG A 167 -21.47 10.30 19.08
C ARG A 167 -20.83 11.67 18.94
N ARG A 168 -19.75 11.93 19.70
CA ARG A 168 -19.02 13.21 19.63
C ARG A 168 -18.41 13.44 18.25
N LEU A 169 -17.93 12.38 17.61
CA LEU A 169 -17.35 12.43 16.28
C LEU A 169 -18.41 12.76 15.23
N THR A 170 -19.59 12.13 15.30
CA THR A 170 -20.72 12.40 14.42
C THR A 170 -21.16 13.86 14.48
N GLU A 171 -21.25 14.43 15.68
CA GLU A 171 -21.58 15.86 15.85
C GLU A 171 -20.55 16.77 15.16
N LEU A 172 -19.25 16.51 15.37
CA LEU A 172 -18.18 17.26 14.73
C LEU A 172 -18.16 17.10 13.21
N LEU A 173 -18.41 15.88 12.73
CA LEU A 173 -18.45 15.55 11.31
C LEU A 173 -19.63 16.20 10.60
N HIS A 174 -20.81 16.26 11.24
CA HIS A 174 -21.95 17.00 10.72
C HIS A 174 -21.65 18.49 10.66
N ALA A 175 -21.10 19.09 11.72
CA ALA A 175 -20.73 20.51 11.70
C ALA A 175 -19.72 20.84 10.57
N LEU A 176 -18.70 19.99 10.38
CA LEU A 176 -17.73 20.14 9.29
C LEU A 176 -18.38 19.94 7.92
N HIS A 177 -19.32 19.00 7.79
CA HIS A 177 -20.05 18.79 6.55
C HIS A 177 -20.97 19.97 6.22
N ASP A 178 -21.63 20.55 7.21
CA ASP A 178 -22.49 21.72 7.03
C ASP A 178 -21.68 22.97 6.63
N GLU A 179 -20.48 23.13 7.17
CA GLU A 179 -19.59 24.25 6.88
C GLU A 179 -18.89 24.13 5.52
N TYR A 180 -18.34 22.95 5.19
CA TYR A 180 -17.46 22.76 4.03
C TYR A 180 -18.05 21.86 2.92
N GLY A 181 -19.10 21.08 3.23
CA GLY A 181 -19.81 20.23 2.29
C GLY A 181 -18.90 19.37 1.42
N ALA A 182 -19.15 19.40 0.11
CA ALA A 182 -18.38 18.66 -0.88
C ALA A 182 -16.96 19.21 -1.13
N GLN A 183 -16.60 20.38 -0.59
CA GLN A 183 -15.29 20.99 -0.78
C GLN A 183 -14.21 20.39 0.12
N GLN A 184 -14.61 19.69 1.19
CA GLN A 184 -13.70 19.03 2.11
C GLN A 184 -14.12 17.56 2.31
N PRO A 185 -13.71 16.64 1.42
CA PRO A 185 -14.02 15.22 1.60
C PRO A 185 -13.38 14.68 2.89
N ILE A 186 -14.13 13.83 3.59
CA ILE A 186 -13.69 13.17 4.82
C ILE A 186 -13.42 11.70 4.51
N TYR A 187 -12.21 11.25 4.79
CA TYR A 187 -11.76 9.87 4.60
C TYR A 187 -11.47 9.22 5.94
N TYR A 188 -11.98 8.02 6.16
CA TYR A 188 -11.74 7.26 7.38
C TYR A 188 -10.63 6.24 7.16
N LEU A 189 -9.63 6.25 8.04
CA LEU A 189 -8.55 5.27 8.05
C LEU A 189 -8.71 4.36 9.27
N ALA A 190 -8.99 3.09 9.02
CA ALA A 190 -9.00 2.04 10.04
C ALA A 190 -7.72 1.20 9.96
N GLY A 191 -7.18 0.80 11.10
CA GLY A 191 -6.12 -0.20 11.15
C GLY A 191 -6.73 -1.59 11.08
N VAL A 192 -6.32 -2.39 10.09
CA VAL A 192 -6.74 -3.79 9.99
C VAL A 192 -5.58 -4.66 10.50
N PRO A 193 -5.82 -5.58 11.45
CA PRO A 193 -4.81 -6.55 11.85
C PRO A 193 -4.33 -7.32 10.61
N VAL A 194 -3.02 -7.43 10.44
CA VAL A 194 -2.48 -8.31 9.40
C VAL A 194 -2.80 -9.74 9.85
N ALA A 195 -3.84 -10.33 9.28
CA ALA A 195 -4.13 -11.74 9.53
C ALA A 195 -2.91 -12.53 9.07
N ASP A 196 -2.32 -13.34 9.95
CA ASP A 196 -1.23 -14.29 9.64
C ASP A 196 -1.63 -15.38 8.62
N ARG A 197 -2.74 -15.21 7.89
CA ARG A 197 -3.37 -16.19 7.00
C ARG A 197 -2.70 -16.35 5.63
N HIS A 198 -1.45 -15.91 5.50
CA HIS A 198 -0.61 -16.19 4.33
C HIS A 198 0.74 -16.82 4.75
N ARG A 199 0.66 -17.81 5.64
CA ARG A 199 1.71 -18.84 5.76
C ARG A 199 1.27 -20.09 5.03
#